data_AF-A0A2A6CWG7-F1
#
_entry.id   AF-A0A2A6CWG7-F1
#
_cell.length_a   1.000
_cell.length_b   1.000
_cell.length_c   1.000
_cell.angle_alpha   90.00
_cell.angle_beta   90.00
_cell.angle_gamma   90.00
#
_symmetry.space_group_name_H-M   'P 1'
#
loop_
_entity.id
_entity.type
_entity.pdbx_description
1 polymer ?
#
loop_
_entity_poly.entity_id
_entity_poly.type
_entity_poly.pdbx_seq_one_letter_code
_entity_poly.pdbx_strand_id
1 'polypeptide(L)'
;MPSFVLLMTLPTLTLACIPTKHIEKGIPAVPGGPSGPGTMPPASPCGQLTALSTQECNTRYMPSGKSCSAAMFTATSVTCPSATDILAFKDATGGFATFPQPLTCVGTDWTIMINGAAMTLQSIIGAPTAAFACRTN
;
A
#
# COMPACT_ATOMS: atom_id res chain seq x y z
N MET A 1 -58.54 -55.86 9.41
CA MET A 1 -59.13 -54.53 9.09
C MET A 1 -59.24 -53.76 10.40
N PRO A 2 -58.97 -52.44 10.50
CA PRO A 2 -58.25 -51.54 9.58
C PRO A 2 -57.26 -50.56 10.29
N SER A 3 -56.65 -49.69 9.47
CA SER A 3 -56.23 -48.29 9.71
C SER A 3 -54.96 -48.01 10.54
N PHE A 4 -53.83 -47.59 9.93
CA PHE A 4 -53.50 -46.23 9.39
C PHE A 4 -53.73 -45.10 10.39
N VAL A 5 -52.64 -44.55 10.97
CA VAL A 5 -52.28 -43.11 10.86
C VAL A 5 -50.75 -42.97 10.99
N LEU A 6 -50.17 -42.59 9.86
CA LEU A 6 -48.85 -42.00 9.64
C LEU A 6 -48.99 -40.48 9.90
N LEU A 7 -48.04 -39.80 10.58
CA LEU A 7 -47.66 -38.36 10.45
C LEU A 7 -47.14 -37.75 11.77
N MET A 8 -45.84 -37.93 12.00
CA MET A 8 -44.98 -37.02 12.77
C MET A 8 -43.69 -36.97 11.94
N THR A 9 -43.14 -35.87 11.43
CA THR A 9 -42.99 -34.52 11.97
C THR A 9 -42.65 -33.56 10.82
N LEU A 10 -43.26 -32.37 10.77
CA LEU A 10 -42.75 -31.24 9.98
C LEU A 10 -41.84 -30.39 10.87
N PRO A 11 -40.58 -30.09 10.48
CA PRO A 11 -39.96 -28.82 10.82
C PRO A 11 -40.21 -27.85 9.67
N THR A 12 -41.05 -26.87 9.99
CA THR A 12 -41.28 -25.62 9.27
C THR A 12 -39.96 -24.97 8.86
N LEU A 13 -39.83 -24.64 7.56
CA LEU A 13 -38.85 -23.66 7.09
C LEU A 13 -39.16 -22.31 7.72
N THR A 14 -38.54 -21.99 8.85
CA THR A 14 -38.43 -20.62 9.30
C THR A 14 -37.23 -20.01 8.60
N LEU A 15 -37.52 -19.10 7.67
CA LEU A 15 -36.56 -18.10 7.19
C LEU A 15 -35.89 -17.47 8.41
N ALA A 16 -34.62 -17.81 8.63
CA ALA A 16 -33.79 -17.11 9.58
C ALA A 16 -33.57 -15.68 9.05
N CYS A 17 -34.37 -14.78 9.59
CA CYS A 17 -34.20 -13.34 9.56
C CYS A 17 -32.74 -13.01 9.90
N ILE A 18 -31.97 -12.55 8.91
CA ILE A 18 -30.61 -12.06 9.13
C ILE A 18 -30.75 -10.79 9.98
N PRO A 19 -30.20 -10.74 11.21
CA PRO A 19 -30.20 -9.51 11.97
C PRO A 19 -29.16 -8.58 11.34
N THR A 20 -29.61 -7.51 10.71
CA THR A 20 -28.76 -6.37 10.33
C THR A 20 -28.16 -5.75 11.60
N LYS A 21 -26.95 -6.18 11.95
CA LYS A 21 -26.06 -5.45 12.85
C LYS A 21 -25.12 -4.61 12.00
N HIS A 22 -25.48 -3.34 11.87
CA HIS A 22 -24.55 -2.27 11.55
C HIS A 22 -23.54 -2.17 12.70
N ILE A 23 -22.26 -2.41 12.43
CA ILE A 23 -21.14 -2.04 13.29
C ILE A 23 -20.24 -1.11 12.47
N GLU A 24 -20.06 0.09 13.01
CA GLU A 24 -19.14 1.12 12.54
C GLU A 24 -17.71 0.60 12.35
N LYS A 25 -17.06 1.12 11.30
CA LYS A 25 -15.69 1.66 11.33
C LYS A 25 -14.67 0.88 12.20
N GLY A 26 -13.94 -0.04 11.58
CA GLY A 26 -12.77 -0.68 12.18
C GLY A 26 -11.94 -1.45 11.14
N ILE A 27 -10.68 -1.07 11.02
CA ILE A 27 -9.62 -1.57 10.13
C ILE A 27 -9.56 -3.10 10.01
N PRO A 28 -9.39 -3.72 8.82
CA PRO A 28 -8.79 -5.04 8.74
C PRO A 28 -7.27 -4.89 8.70
N ALA A 29 -6.64 -5.24 9.82
CA ALA A 29 -5.22 -5.55 9.87
C ALA A 29 -4.91 -6.65 8.83
N VAL A 30 -3.86 -6.42 8.05
CA VAL A 30 -3.18 -7.41 7.20
C VAL A 30 -2.79 -8.65 7.99
N PRO A 31 -3.03 -9.86 7.45
CA PRO A 31 -2.14 -10.99 7.67
C PRO A 31 -1.56 -11.45 6.33
N GLY A 32 -0.23 -11.62 6.28
CA GLY A 32 0.51 -11.98 5.08
C GLY A 32 0.00 -13.23 4.36
N GLY A 33 0.11 -13.20 3.04
CA GLY A 33 -0.09 -14.33 2.13
C GLY A 33 0.66 -14.05 0.81
N PRO A 34 1.44 -15.01 0.26
CA PRO A 34 2.38 -14.79 -0.83
C PRO A 34 1.71 -14.88 -2.20
N SER A 35 2.24 -14.14 -3.19
CA SER A 35 2.02 -14.33 -4.64
C SER A 35 0.62 -13.94 -5.19
N GLY A 36 0.44 -12.66 -5.49
CA GLY A 36 -0.64 -12.12 -6.32
C GLY A 36 -0.33 -10.66 -6.68
N PRO A 37 -0.74 -10.14 -7.85
CA PRO A 37 -0.39 -8.79 -8.27
C PRO A 37 -0.96 -7.81 -7.24
N GLY A 38 -0.07 -7.17 -6.47
CA GLY A 38 -0.45 -6.26 -5.41
C GLY A 38 -1.46 -5.27 -5.97
N THR A 39 -2.66 -5.23 -5.40
CA THR A 39 -3.73 -4.32 -5.80
C THR A 39 -3.18 -2.92 -5.64
N MET A 40 -2.79 -2.34 -6.76
CA MET A 40 -2.29 -0.97 -6.84
C MET A 40 -3.39 -0.06 -6.30
N PRO A 41 -3.04 0.98 -5.51
CA PRO A 41 -4.02 1.98 -5.11
C PRO A 41 -4.71 2.58 -6.35
N PRO A 42 -5.88 3.24 -6.20
CA PRO A 42 -6.55 3.95 -7.28
C PRO A 42 -5.54 4.74 -8.12
N ALA A 43 -5.66 4.66 -9.46
CA ALA A 43 -4.76 5.33 -10.38
C ALA A 43 -4.60 6.80 -10.00
N SER A 44 -3.42 7.16 -9.48
CA SER A 44 -3.09 8.54 -9.12
C SER A 44 -3.08 9.41 -10.38
N PRO A 45 -3.61 10.65 -10.33
CA PRO A 45 -3.46 11.59 -11.43
C PRO A 45 -1.99 11.97 -11.69
N CYS A 46 -1.09 11.71 -10.73
CA CYS A 46 0.34 12.01 -10.83
C CYS A 46 1.19 10.98 -11.59
N GLY A 47 0.55 10.00 -12.23
CA GLY A 47 1.24 8.91 -12.90
C GLY A 47 1.69 7.80 -11.94
N GLN A 48 1.96 6.63 -12.52
CA GLN A 48 2.20 5.41 -11.77
C GLN A 48 3.63 5.37 -11.22
N LEU A 49 3.77 5.35 -9.89
CA LEU A 49 5.03 5.04 -9.23
C LEU A 49 5.18 3.54 -9.05
N THR A 50 6.43 3.08 -8.99
CA THR A 50 6.73 1.66 -8.80
C THR A 50 7.41 1.44 -7.45
N ALA A 51 7.23 0.26 -6.86
CA ALA A 51 7.99 -0.13 -5.69
C ALA A 51 9.40 -0.60 -6.09
N LEU A 52 10.43 -0.03 -5.47
CA LEU A 52 11.80 -0.54 -5.56
C LEU A 52 11.89 -1.81 -4.71
N SER A 53 12.56 -2.84 -5.24
CA SER A 53 12.77 -4.07 -4.49
C SER A 53 13.57 -3.81 -3.22
N THR A 54 13.07 -4.31 -2.09
CA THR A 54 13.76 -4.22 -0.80
C THR A 54 15.16 -4.86 -0.86
N GLN A 55 15.30 -5.95 -1.64
CA GLN A 55 16.60 -6.60 -1.84
C GLN A 55 17.58 -5.66 -2.54
N GLU A 56 17.14 -4.99 -3.60
CA GLU A 56 17.98 -4.06 -4.37
C GLU A 56 18.38 -2.83 -3.54
N CYS A 57 17.42 -2.28 -2.78
CA CYS A 57 17.71 -1.21 -1.84
C CYS A 57 18.71 -1.65 -0.76
N ASN A 58 18.54 -2.86 -0.19
CA ASN A 58 19.48 -3.40 0.79
C ASN A 58 20.88 -3.61 0.19
N THR A 59 21.00 -4.10 -1.04
CA THR A 59 22.31 -4.21 -1.72
C THR A 59 23.04 -2.87 -1.77
N ARG A 60 22.30 -1.76 -1.89
CA ARG A 60 22.89 -0.42 -1.90
C ARG A 60 23.24 0.10 -0.51
N TYR A 61 22.38 -0.08 0.49
CA TYR A 61 22.45 0.64 1.76
C TYR A 61 22.85 -0.20 2.98
N MET A 62 22.78 -1.54 2.88
CA MET A 62 23.22 -2.46 3.94
C MET A 62 24.71 -2.31 4.31
N PRO A 63 25.65 -2.05 3.37
CA PRO A 63 27.05 -1.78 3.73
C PRO A 63 27.23 -0.56 4.64
N SER A 64 26.24 0.35 4.67
CA SER A 64 26.20 1.53 5.54
C SER A 64 25.45 1.29 6.85
N GLY A 65 25.10 0.03 7.17
CA GLY A 65 24.32 -0.32 8.35
C GLY A 65 22.85 0.11 8.28
N LYS A 66 22.36 0.46 7.09
CA LYS A 66 20.96 0.82 6.87
C LYS A 66 20.19 -0.34 6.27
N SER A 67 18.96 -0.54 6.72
CA SER A 67 18.05 -1.54 6.18
C SER A 67 16.99 -0.86 5.35
N CYS A 68 16.51 -1.58 4.36
CA CYS A 68 15.39 -1.16 3.55
C CYS A 68 14.13 -1.94 3.86
N SER A 69 12.99 -1.30 3.66
CA SER A 69 11.65 -1.86 3.77
C SER A 69 10.79 -1.40 2.59
N ALA A 70 9.65 -2.05 2.39
CA ALA A 70 8.72 -1.66 1.33
C ALA A 70 8.12 -0.27 1.63
N ALA A 71 8.08 0.59 0.62
CA ALA A 71 7.32 1.84 0.70
C ALA A 71 5.81 1.56 0.66
N MET A 72 5.05 2.35 1.38
CA MET A 72 3.59 2.31 1.42
C MET A 72 3.06 3.28 0.37
N PHE A 73 2.41 2.74 -0.66
CA PHE A 73 1.80 3.52 -1.74
C PHE A 73 0.30 3.69 -1.47
N THR A 74 -0.18 4.91 -1.63
CA THR A 74 -1.62 5.23 -1.70
C THR A 74 -1.92 5.95 -3.02
N ALA A 75 -3.19 6.27 -3.26
CA ALA A 75 -3.60 7.02 -4.45
C ALA A 75 -2.98 8.44 -4.53
N THR A 76 -2.50 9.00 -3.41
CA THR A 76 -1.99 10.37 -3.39
C THR A 76 -0.73 10.55 -2.54
N SER A 77 -0.19 9.48 -1.94
CA SER A 77 1.00 9.58 -1.10
C SER A 77 1.88 8.34 -1.19
N VAL A 78 3.18 8.54 -0.98
CA VAL A 78 4.15 7.48 -0.73
C VAL A 78 4.86 7.77 0.58
N THR A 79 4.81 6.82 1.50
CA THR A 79 5.37 6.94 2.85
C THR A 79 6.13 5.68 3.23
N CYS A 80 6.83 5.76 4.36
CA CYS A 80 7.48 4.61 4.97
C CYS A 80 6.71 4.12 6.20
N PRO A 81 6.95 2.86 6.62
CA PRO A 81 6.34 2.32 7.83
C PRO A 81 6.70 3.13 9.08
N SER A 82 7.92 3.66 9.15
CA SER A 82 8.39 4.49 10.25
C SER A 82 8.53 5.93 9.79
N ALA A 83 8.04 6.90 10.57
CA ALA A 83 8.12 8.33 10.23
C ALA A 83 9.57 8.87 10.20
N THR A 84 10.51 8.17 10.83
CA THR A 84 11.93 8.52 10.84
C THR A 84 12.66 8.03 9.61
N ASP A 85 12.12 7.06 8.87
CA ASP A 85 12.74 6.52 7.66
C ASP A 85 12.76 7.57 6.56
N ILE A 86 13.51 7.29 5.50
CA ILE A 86 13.55 8.14 4.32
C ILE A 86 13.24 7.33 3.08
N LEU A 87 12.63 8.00 2.09
CA LEU A 87 12.35 7.38 0.81
C LEU A 87 13.65 7.26 0.04
N ALA A 88 14.04 6.03 -0.28
CA ALA A 88 15.09 5.74 -1.22
C ALA A 88 14.46 5.46 -2.58
N PHE A 89 15.05 6.00 -3.64
CA PHE A 89 14.59 5.71 -4.99
C PHE A 89 15.76 5.40 -5.91
N LYS A 90 15.42 4.74 -7.01
CA LYS A 90 16.32 4.49 -8.12
C LYS A 90 15.85 5.28 -9.33
N ASP A 91 16.75 6.07 -9.91
CA ASP A 91 16.48 6.80 -11.15
C ASP A 91 16.62 5.88 -12.38
N ALA A 92 16.20 6.38 -13.55
CA ALA A 92 16.25 5.63 -14.80
C ALA A 92 17.68 5.33 -15.29
N THR A 93 18.69 6.05 -14.81
CA THR A 93 20.12 5.81 -15.10
C THR A 93 20.75 4.77 -14.15
N GLY A 94 19.99 4.32 -13.15
CA GLY A 94 20.43 3.38 -12.13
C GLY A 94 21.09 4.04 -10.92
N GLY A 95 21.07 5.36 -10.83
CA GLY A 95 21.50 6.10 -9.66
C GLY A 95 20.53 5.92 -8.50
N PHE A 96 21.07 6.00 -7.28
CA PHE A 96 20.30 5.92 -6.05
C PHE A 96 20.40 7.24 -5.30
N ALA A 97 19.27 7.74 -4.85
CA ALA A 97 19.22 8.89 -3.95
C ALA A 97 18.09 8.72 -2.93
N THR A 98 18.04 9.64 -1.97
CA THR A 98 17.09 9.58 -0.86
C THR A 98 16.47 10.93 -0.56
N PHE A 99 15.21 10.93 -0.15
CA PHE A 99 14.45 12.12 0.18
C PHE A 99 13.62 11.94 1.46
N PRO A 100 13.29 13.05 2.15
CA PRO A 100 12.36 13.00 3.27
C PRO A 100 10.96 12.56 2.82
N GLN A 101 10.32 11.65 3.54
CA GLN A 101 8.89 11.36 3.36
C GLN A 101 8.01 12.47 3.96
N PRO A 102 6.73 12.63 3.55
CA PRO A 102 6.04 11.89 2.48
C PRO A 102 6.30 12.49 1.09
N LEU A 103 6.19 11.65 0.06
CA LEU A 103 5.94 12.10 -1.31
C LEU A 103 4.43 12.23 -1.48
N THR A 104 3.94 13.35 -2.02
CA THR A 104 2.51 13.66 -2.13
C THR A 104 2.15 14.04 -3.56
N CYS A 105 1.07 13.47 -4.09
CA CYS A 105 0.52 13.83 -5.40
C CYS A 105 -0.27 15.14 -5.29
N VAL A 106 0.17 16.18 -6.00
CA VAL A 106 -0.48 17.49 -6.07
C VAL A 106 -0.77 17.81 -7.52
N GLY A 107 -2.05 17.88 -7.88
CA GLY A 107 -2.47 18.01 -9.28
C GLY A 107 -2.08 16.77 -10.09
N THR A 108 -1.09 16.91 -10.96
CA THR A 108 -0.54 15.85 -11.82
C THR A 108 0.92 15.52 -11.49
N ASP A 109 1.47 16.07 -10.42
CA ASP A 109 2.88 15.95 -10.10
C ASP A 109 3.09 15.37 -8.70
N TRP A 110 4.04 14.43 -8.60
CA TRP A 110 4.55 13.98 -7.31
C TRP A 110 5.43 15.07 -6.72
N THR A 111 5.08 15.53 -5.52
CA THR A 111 5.74 16.63 -4.81
C THR A 111 6.31 16.17 -3.48
N ILE A 112 7.43 16.76 -3.10
CA ILE A 112 8.12 16.46 -1.85
C ILE A 112 8.57 17.75 -1.19
N MET A 113 8.52 17.78 0.14
CA MET A 113 8.97 18.94 0.91
C MET A 113 10.44 18.78 1.28
N ILE A 114 11.30 19.62 0.73
CA ILE A 114 12.73 19.65 1.02
C ILE A 114 13.06 21.05 1.52
N ASN A 115 13.56 21.14 2.76
CA ASN A 115 13.90 22.42 3.41
C ASN A 115 12.75 23.44 3.42
N GLY A 116 11.49 22.97 3.53
CA GLY A 116 10.31 23.84 3.54
C GLY A 116 9.81 24.28 2.16
N ALA A 117 10.48 23.87 1.07
CA ALA A 117 10.04 24.11 -0.30
C ALA A 117 9.43 22.85 -0.91
N ALA A 118 8.29 23.01 -1.60
CA ALA A 118 7.70 21.94 -2.41
C ALA A 118 8.47 21.81 -3.73
N MET A 119 9.01 20.61 -3.99
CA MET A 119 9.71 20.29 -5.23
C MET A 119 9.00 19.12 -5.94
N THR A 120 8.89 19.20 -7.27
CA THR A 120 8.32 18.11 -8.07
C THR A 120 9.36 17.03 -8.31
N LEU A 121 8.93 15.78 -8.39
CA LEU A 121 9.78 14.63 -8.66
C LEU A 121 10.56 14.85 -9.97
N GLN A 122 9.89 15.33 -11.02
CA GLN A 122 10.52 15.65 -12.30
C GLN A 122 11.65 16.67 -12.16
N SER A 123 11.51 17.67 -11.29
CA SER A 123 12.58 18.67 -11.07
C SER A 123 13.79 18.09 -10.35
N ILE A 124 13.59 17.03 -9.55
CA ILE A 124 14.65 16.46 -8.73
C ILE A 124 15.38 15.33 -9.47
N ILE A 125 14.64 14.48 -10.17
CA ILE A 125 15.18 13.24 -10.75
C ILE A 125 15.13 13.23 -12.28
N GLY A 126 14.65 14.32 -12.91
CA GLY A 126 14.53 14.44 -14.35
C GLY A 126 13.47 13.53 -14.99
N ALA A 127 12.65 12.85 -14.18
CA ALA A 127 11.67 11.87 -14.63
C ALA A 127 10.36 11.95 -13.83
N PRO A 128 9.20 11.72 -14.47
CA PRO A 128 7.91 11.67 -13.78
C PRO A 128 7.68 10.33 -13.04
N THR A 129 8.53 9.33 -13.27
CA THR A 129 8.42 7.99 -12.68
C THR A 129 9.73 7.56 -12.03
N ALA A 130 9.62 6.87 -10.90
CA ALA A 130 10.73 6.23 -10.21
C ALA A 130 10.25 5.04 -9.38
N ALA A 131 11.20 4.18 -9.02
CA ALA A 131 10.96 3.09 -8.09
C ALA A 131 11.35 3.51 -6.67
N PHE A 132 10.45 3.37 -5.70
CA PHE A 132 10.66 3.80 -4.30
C PHE A 132 10.66 2.63 -3.31
N ALA A 133 11.58 2.69 -2.35
CA ALA A 133 11.61 1.88 -1.15
C ALA A 133 11.86 2.79 0.06
N CYS A 134 11.77 2.23 1.24
CA CYS A 134 12.10 2.92 2.48
C CYS A 134 13.46 2.48 2.96
N ARG A 135 14.25 3.42 3.46
CA ARG A 135 15.55 3.17 4.08
C ARG A 135 15.51 3.70 5.50
N THR A 136 16.06 2.95 6.44
CA THR A 136 16.28 3.47 7.79
C THR A 136 17.21 4.69 7.74
N ASN A 137 16.87 5.71 8.53
CA ASN A 137 17.62 6.95 8.61
C ASN A 137 18.90 6.79 9.40
#